data_AF-A0A0B1RRQ4-F1
#
_entry.id   AF-A0A0B1RRQ4-F1
#
_cell.length_a   1.000
_cell.length_b   1.000
_cell.length_c   1.000
_cell.angle_alpha   90.00
_cell.angle_beta   90.00
_cell.angle_gamma   90.00
#
_symmetry.space_group_name_H-M   'P 1'
#
loop_
_entity.id
_entity.type
_entity.pdbx_description
1 polymer ?
#
loop_
_entity_poly.entity_id
_entity_poly.type
_entity_poly.pdbx_seq_one_letter_code
_entity_poly.pdbx_strand_id
1 'polypeptide(L)'
;MYTVEHVRVIKIPPGLSSLSEEIFTPKHSATCGLQLDVGKEYLLAGKSNDGVLRVISCGQIISDDPEDQSFGIVMEWKNVSEKLQQQIENFKC
;
A
#
# COMPACT_ATOMS: atom_id res chain seq x y z
N MET A 1 -0.39 -14.41 2.19
CA MET A 1 0.94 -14.10 1.64
C MET A 1 0.75 -13.88 0.16
N TYR A 2 1.38 -12.84 -0.38
CA TYR A 2 1.39 -12.56 -1.81
C TYR A 2 2.85 -12.34 -2.24
N THR A 3 3.17 -12.75 -3.45
CA THR A 3 4.40 -12.35 -4.14
C THR A 3 4.04 -11.19 -5.05
N VAL A 4 4.81 -10.10 -4.99
CA VAL A 4 4.54 -8.85 -5.72
C VAL A 4 5.81 -8.35 -6.40
N GLU A 5 5.62 -7.57 -7.45
CA GLU A 5 6.66 -6.73 -8.03
C GLU A 5 6.51 -5.31 -7.49
N HIS A 6 7.58 -4.75 -6.92
CA HIS A 6 7.58 -3.35 -6.47
C HIS A 6 7.79 -2.42 -7.66
N VAL A 7 6.70 -2.03 -8.33
CA VAL A 7 6.74 -1.08 -9.47
C VAL A 7 7.36 0.26 -9.06
N ARG A 8 7.02 0.75 -7.86
CA ARG A 8 7.59 1.99 -7.29
C ARG A 8 7.59 1.94 -5.77
N VAL A 9 8.71 2.34 -5.16
CA VAL A 9 8.83 2.52 -3.70
C VAL A 9 8.89 4.00 -3.38
N ILE A 10 7.86 4.52 -2.72
CA ILE A 10 7.77 5.94 -2.34
C ILE A 10 8.53 6.20 -1.04
N LYS A 11 8.44 5.27 -0.08
CA LYS A 11 9.09 5.37 1.22
C LYS A 11 9.55 4.00 1.69
N ILE A 12 10.77 3.96 2.23
CA ILE A 12 11.37 2.78 2.86
C ILE A 12 11.91 3.16 4.24
N PRO A 13 11.85 2.27 5.26
CA PRO A 13 12.48 2.54 6.55
C PRO A 13 13.99 2.75 6.43
N PRO A 14 14.59 3.59 7.31
CA PRO A 14 16.03 3.79 7.32
C PRO A 14 16.77 2.48 7.60
N GLY A 15 17.90 2.27 6.93
CA GLY A 15 18.71 1.05 7.06
C GLY A 15 18.33 -0.07 6.09
N LEU A 16 17.25 0.08 5.31
CA LEU A 16 16.88 -0.84 4.24
C LEU A 16 17.13 -0.22 2.86
N SER A 17 17.71 -1.00 1.95
CA SER A 17 17.91 -0.60 0.55
C SER A 17 16.79 -1.06 -0.37
N SER A 18 16.05 -2.10 0.01
CA SER A 18 14.96 -2.70 -0.76
C SER A 18 13.94 -3.39 0.15
N LEU A 19 12.75 -3.64 -0.40
CA LEU A 19 11.71 -4.44 0.23
C LEU A 19 11.69 -5.84 -0.39
N SER A 20 11.28 -6.84 0.40
CA SER A 20 11.03 -8.20 -0.10
C SER A 20 9.85 -8.19 -1.06
N GLU A 21 9.91 -9.01 -2.12
CA GLU A 21 8.79 -9.30 -3.01
C GLU A 21 7.68 -10.09 -2.31
N GLU A 22 7.97 -10.70 -1.17
CA GLU A 22 6.96 -11.36 -0.33
C GLU A 22 6.34 -10.37 0.64
N ILE A 23 5.02 -10.26 0.59
CA ILE A 23 4.23 -9.46 1.52
C ILE A 23 3.21 -10.30 2.28
N PHE A 24 2.91 -9.86 3.51
CA PHE A 24 2.00 -10.55 4.39
C PHE A 24 0.81 -9.67 4.75
N THR A 25 -0.37 -10.27 4.66
CA THR A 25 -1.63 -9.74 5.16
C THR A 25 -2.38 -10.88 5.84
N PRO A 26 -3.18 -10.59 6.89
CA PRO A 26 -4.12 -11.55 7.43
C PRO A 26 -5.06 -12.09 6.35
N LYS A 27 -5.51 -13.34 6.50
CA LYS A 27 -6.35 -14.03 5.51
C LYS A 27 -7.79 -13.51 5.50
N HIS A 28 -8.28 -13.03 6.63
CA HIS A 28 -9.69 -12.69 6.82
C HIS A 28 -9.85 -11.18 7.05
N SER A 29 -10.91 -10.60 6.48
CA SER A 29 -11.27 -9.19 6.67
C SER A 29 -11.54 -8.85 8.14
N ALA A 30 -12.12 -9.77 8.91
CA ALA A 30 -12.33 -9.63 10.36
C ALA A 30 -11.03 -9.40 11.15
N THR A 31 -9.88 -9.78 10.57
CA THR A 31 -8.54 -9.55 11.12
C THR A 31 -7.78 -8.46 10.36
N CYS A 32 -8.50 -7.54 9.70
CA CYS A 32 -7.92 -6.47 8.88
C CYS A 32 -7.14 -6.98 7.65
N GLY A 33 -7.51 -8.16 7.13
CA GLY A 33 -6.89 -8.74 5.94
C GLY A 33 -7.28 -8.01 4.66
N LEU A 34 -6.29 -7.77 3.81
CA LEU A 34 -6.44 -7.32 2.43
C LEU A 34 -6.63 -8.50 1.48
N GLN A 35 -7.45 -8.30 0.45
CA GLN A 35 -7.56 -9.18 -0.70
C GLN A 35 -7.03 -8.43 -1.92
N LEU A 36 -6.00 -8.98 -2.55
CA LEU A 36 -5.37 -8.45 -3.75
C LEU A 36 -5.60 -9.43 -4.91
N ASP A 37 -5.83 -8.88 -6.09
CA ASP A 37 -6.01 -9.65 -7.32
C ASP A 37 -4.71 -9.67 -8.13
N VAL A 38 -4.40 -10.81 -8.74
CA VAL A 38 -3.25 -10.96 -9.63
C VAL A 38 -3.43 -10.09 -10.88
N GLY A 39 -2.36 -9.41 -11.30
CA GLY A 39 -2.34 -8.56 -12.49
C GLY A 39 -2.89 -7.15 -12.29
N LYS A 40 -3.16 -6.76 -11.04
CA LYS A 40 -3.54 -5.39 -10.68
C LYS A 40 -2.44 -4.70 -9.86
N GLU A 41 -2.37 -3.39 -10.01
CA GLU A 41 -1.46 -2.53 -9.26
C GLU A 41 -2.19 -1.89 -8.09
N TYR A 42 -1.52 -1.77 -6.94
CA TYR A 42 -2.12 -1.26 -5.71
C TYR A 42 -1.17 -0.29 -5.02
N LEU A 43 -1.74 0.77 -4.43
CA LEU A 43 -1.03 1.59 -3.46
C LEU A 43 -1.08 0.88 -2.10
N LEU A 44 0.08 0.37 -1.66
CA LEU A 44 0.22 -0.37 -0.41
C LEU A 44 1.04 0.41 0.62
N ALA A 45 0.51 0.49 1.84
CA ALA A 45 1.21 1.01 3.00
C ALA A 45 1.19 0.00 4.15
N GLY A 46 2.25 -0.02 4.95
CA GLY A 46 2.38 -1.01 5.99
C GLY A 46 3.62 -0.86 6.85
N LYS A 47 3.84 -1.84 7.70
CA LYS A 47 5.04 -1.94 8.53
C LYS A 47 5.99 -2.93 7.89
N SER A 48 7.26 -2.56 7.79
CA SER A 48 8.31 -3.50 7.38
C SER A 48 8.98 -4.08 8.62
N ASN A 49 9.29 -5.38 8.57
CA ASN A 49 10.21 -6.03 9.50
C ASN A 49 11.28 -6.72 8.65
N ASP A 50 12.53 -6.25 8.75
CA ASP A 50 13.66 -6.74 7.93
C ASP A 50 13.37 -6.79 6.42
N GLY A 51 12.74 -5.74 5.88
CA GLY A 51 12.38 -5.66 4.46
C GLY A 51 11.08 -6.36 4.08
N VAL A 52 10.53 -7.25 4.92
CA VAL A 52 9.26 -7.93 4.68
C VAL A 52 8.10 -7.03 5.07
N LEU A 53 7.25 -6.68 4.09
CA LEU A 53 6.12 -5.80 4.32
C LEU A 53 4.92 -6.56 4.89
N ARG A 54 4.37 -6.05 6.01
CA ARG A 54 3.08 -6.44 6.57
C ARG A 54 2.07 -5.33 6.34
N VAL A 55 1.03 -5.65 5.58
CA VAL A 55 -0.05 -4.73 5.21
C VAL A 55 -1.36 -5.17 5.86
N ILE A 56 -2.17 -4.20 6.29
CA ILE A 56 -3.49 -4.40 6.89
C ILE A 56 -4.45 -3.31 6.40
N SER A 57 -5.75 -3.60 6.39
CA SER A 57 -6.80 -2.68 5.95
C SER A 57 -6.70 -1.29 6.56
N CYS A 58 -6.59 -1.19 7.88
CA CYS A 58 -6.63 0.10 8.59
C CYS A 58 -5.36 0.94 8.42
N GLY A 59 -4.29 0.37 7.85
CA GLY A 59 -3.01 1.06 7.66
C GLY A 59 -2.76 1.55 6.24
N GLN A 60 -3.75 1.42 5.35
CA GLN A 60 -3.62 1.87 3.97
C GLN A 60 -3.78 3.38 3.85
N ILE A 61 -3.16 3.94 2.81
CA ILE A 61 -3.32 5.36 2.46
C ILE A 61 -4.68 5.51 1.77
N ILE A 62 -5.48 6.44 2.28
CA ILE A 62 -6.74 6.87 1.69
C ILE A 62 -6.65 8.36 1.36
N SER A 63 -7.49 8.83 0.45
CA SER A 63 -7.62 10.27 0.22
C SER A 63 -8.51 10.87 1.31
N ASP A 64 -8.10 12.01 1.85
CA ASP A 64 -8.94 12.82 2.74
C ASP A 64 -9.88 13.75 1.94
N ASP A 65 -9.80 13.72 0.61
CA ASP A 65 -10.66 14.52 -0.25
C ASP A 65 -12.07 13.90 -0.34
N PRO A 66 -13.12 14.61 0.11
CA PRO A 66 -14.49 14.09 0.04
C PRO A 66 -15.01 13.93 -1.41
N GLU A 67 -14.37 14.55 -2.39
CA GLU A 67 -14.67 14.35 -3.81
C GLU A 67 -13.95 13.14 -4.41
N ASP A 68 -12.87 12.66 -3.77
CA ASP A 68 -12.19 11.45 -4.19
C ASP A 68 -13.06 10.24 -3.84
N GLN A 69 -13.55 9.59 -4.88
CA GLN A 69 -14.30 8.34 -4.83
C GLN A 69 -13.37 7.15 -4.52
N SER A 70 -12.53 7.28 -3.50
CA SER A 70 -11.71 6.19 -2.99
C SER A 70 -12.59 5.13 -2.33
N PHE A 71 -13.15 4.27 -3.15
CA PHE A 71 -13.95 3.13 -2.73
C PHE A 71 -13.04 1.95 -2.45
N GLY A 72 -12.83 1.63 -1.18
CA GLY A 72 -12.23 0.36 -0.81
C GLY A 72 -11.33 0.41 0.41
N ILE A 73 -10.99 -0.80 0.86
CA ILE A 73 -10.08 -1.05 1.97
C ILE A 73 -8.61 -0.88 1.53
N VAL A 74 -8.33 -1.07 0.23
CA VAL A 74 -7.04 -0.89 -0.42
C VAL A 74 -7.27 -0.27 -1.79
N MET A 75 -6.42 0.66 -2.19
CA MET A 75 -6.59 1.43 -3.41
C MET A 75 -5.85 0.79 -4.58
N GLU A 76 -6.58 0.45 -5.65
CA GLU A 76 -5.95 0.13 -6.94
C GLU A 76 -5.27 1.38 -7.50
N TRP A 77 -4.05 1.24 -8.05
CA TRP A 77 -3.22 2.35 -8.49
C TRP A 77 -3.92 3.26 -9.52
N LYS A 78 -4.66 2.66 -10.46
CA LYS A 78 -5.45 3.38 -11.47
C LYS A 78 -6.52 4.32 -10.88
N ASN A 79 -6.91 4.13 -9.62
CA ASN A 79 -7.90 4.93 -8.91
C ASN A 79 -7.24 5.98 -7.99
N VAL A 80 -5.91 6.05 -7.92
CA VAL A 80 -5.19 7.06 -7.13
C VAL A 80 -5.21 8.37 -7.91
N SER A 81 -5.90 9.39 -7.37
CA SER A 81 -5.98 10.72 -8.00
C SER A 81 -4.60 11.35 -8.17
N GLU A 82 -4.42 12.18 -9.21
CA GLU A 82 -3.15 12.90 -9.42
C GLU A 82 -2.77 13.76 -8.20
N LYS A 83 -3.77 14.32 -7.53
CA LYS A 83 -3.61 15.09 -6.30
C LYS A 83 -2.99 14.23 -5.19
N LEU A 84 -3.53 13.03 -4.97
CA LEU A 84 -2.99 12.10 -3.96
C LEU A 84 -1.58 11.62 -4.35
N GLN A 85 -1.32 11.34 -5.63
CA GLN A 85 0.03 10.99 -6.11
C GLN A 85 1.04 12.10 -5.80
N GLN A 86 0.70 13.36 -6.08
CA GLN A 86 1.57 14.49 -5.76
C GLN A 86 1.79 14.64 -4.25
N GLN A 87 0.76 14.42 -3.43
CA GLN A 87 0.89 14.49 -1.98
C GLN A 87 1.85 13.43 -1.42
N ILE A 88 1.68 12.16 -1.82
CA ILE A 88 2.52 11.06 -1.31
C ILE A 88 3.98 11.18 -1.77
N GLU A 89 4.23 11.71 -2.97
CA GLU A 89 5.58 11.89 -3.49
C GLU A 89 6.34 13.05 -2.84
N ASN A 90 5.63 14.12 -2.48
CA ASN A 90 6.24 15.31 -1.88
C ASN A 90 6.21 15.31 -0.35
N PHE A 91 5.57 14.30 0.26
CA PHE A 91 5.46 14.22 1.72
C PHE A 91 6.84 14.05 2.37
N LYS A 92 7.19 14.99 3.25
CA LYS A 92 8.39 14.92 4.10
C LYS A 92 7.95 14.84 5.56
N CYS A 93 8.51 13.86 6.28
CA CYS A 93 8.32 13.73 7.73
C CYS A 93 9.11 14.76 8.50
#